data_AF-A0A0L8G6D3-F1
#
_entry.id   AF-A0A0L8G6D3-F1
#
_cell.length_a   1.000
_cell.length_b   1.000
_cell.length_c   1.000
_cell.angle_alpha   90.00
_cell.angle_beta   90.00
_cell.angle_gamma   90.00
#
_symmetry.space_group_name_H-M   'P 1'
#
loop_
_entity.id
_entity.type
_entity.pdbx_description
1 polymer ?
#
loop_
_entity_poly.entity_id
_entity_poly.type
_entity_poly.pdbx_seq_one_letter_code
_entity_poly.pdbx_strand_id
1 'polypeptide(L)'
;MEGVQARQRGAYDFETYYDNVCSLSNSYPLSAVKAHLPQGILDLNADRIRLNDWKPLLSTLSINKSLEFIVFTSSYIPPSTDEKKKKDKTGTKRHKPAIASKEIKDELCKALQQCLSVTPALACLRLQGIAFKESSINYISKVRFHVTSNF
;
A
#
# COMPACT_ATOMS: atom_id res chain seq x y z
N MET A 1 15.99 -24.09 7.83
CA MET A 1 16.59 -22.86 8.41
C MET A 1 16.70 -21.70 7.39
N GLU A 2 16.37 -21.87 6.10
CA GLU A 2 16.53 -20.84 5.07
C GLU A 2 15.56 -19.65 5.17
N GLY A 3 14.36 -19.85 5.74
CA GLY A 3 13.32 -18.81 5.79
C GLY A 3 13.65 -17.60 6.69
N VAL A 4 14.49 -17.75 7.72
CA VAL A 4 14.79 -16.67 8.67
C VAL A 4 15.87 -15.73 8.13
N GLN A 5 16.92 -16.28 7.51
CA GLN A 5 18.00 -15.48 6.91
C GLN A 5 17.55 -14.74 5.66
N ALA A 6 16.71 -15.35 4.82
CA ALA A 6 16.12 -14.69 3.66
C ALA A 6 15.23 -13.50 4.06
N ARG A 7 14.45 -13.65 5.14
CA ARG A 7 13.64 -12.54 5.71
C ARG A 7 14.48 -11.43 6.32
N GLN A 8 15.59 -11.77 6.99
CA GLN A 8 16.48 -10.77 7.56
C GLN A 8 17.21 -9.94 6.49
N ARG A 9 17.67 -10.57 5.39
CA ARG A 9 18.26 -9.84 4.26
C ARG A 9 17.20 -9.05 3.48
N GLY A 10 16.04 -9.66 3.22
CA GLY A 10 14.92 -9.01 2.55
C GLY A 10 14.31 -7.83 3.32
N ALA A 11 14.52 -7.76 4.63
CA ALA A 11 14.15 -6.58 5.41
C ALA A 11 14.94 -5.33 4.99
N TYR A 12 16.20 -5.48 4.56
CA TYR A 12 17.03 -4.37 4.09
C TYR A 12 17.05 -4.24 2.56
N ASP A 13 16.82 -5.34 1.85
CA ASP A 13 16.71 -5.38 0.39
C ASP A 13 15.24 -5.59 -0.03
N PHE A 14 14.51 -4.47 -0.13
CA PHE A 14 13.09 -4.47 -0.47
C PHE A 14 12.83 -5.07 -1.86
N GLU A 15 13.66 -4.74 -2.84
CA GLU A 15 13.44 -5.13 -4.24
C GLU A 15 13.55 -6.64 -4.41
N THR A 16 14.65 -7.24 -3.95
CA THR A 16 14.86 -8.69 -4.05
C THR A 16 13.80 -9.46 -3.28
N TYR A 17 13.39 -8.97 -2.11
CA TYR A 17 12.32 -9.64 -1.35
C TYR A 17 10.97 -9.55 -2.07
N TYR A 18 10.64 -8.38 -2.61
CA TYR A 18 9.40 -8.17 -3.34
C TYR A 18 9.30 -9.08 -4.57
N ASP A 19 10.39 -9.20 -5.34
CA ASP A 19 10.46 -10.11 -6.49
C ASP A 19 10.20 -11.56 -6.08
N ASN A 20 10.88 -12.02 -5.03
CA ASN A 20 10.71 -13.37 -4.50
C ASN A 20 9.26 -13.63 -4.06
N VAL A 21 8.64 -12.69 -3.33
CA VAL A 21 7.25 -12.84 -2.86
C VAL A 21 6.26 -12.80 -4.03
N CYS A 22 6.50 -11.98 -5.05
CA CYS A 22 5.73 -11.96 -6.30
C CYS A 22 5.80 -13.32 -7.01
N SER A 23 7.01 -13.87 -7.20
CA SER A 23 7.21 -15.19 -7.82
C SER A 23 6.48 -16.30 -7.05
N LEU A 24 6.58 -16.31 -5.72
CA LEU A 24 5.89 -17.29 -4.87
C LEU A 24 4.35 -17.14 -4.90
N SER A 25 3.86 -15.94 -5.20
CA SER A 25 2.42 -15.62 -5.24
C SER A 25 1.83 -15.67 -6.65
N ASN A 26 2.60 -16.13 -7.64
CA ASN A 26 2.23 -16.13 -9.06
C ASN A 26 1.76 -14.73 -9.54
N SER A 27 2.40 -13.67 -9.02
CA SER A 27 2.19 -12.27 -9.36
C SER A 27 3.45 -11.71 -10.03
N TYR A 28 3.29 -10.58 -10.72
CA TYR A 28 4.40 -9.90 -11.40
C TYR A 28 4.80 -8.64 -10.63
N PRO A 29 6.09 -8.39 -10.41
CA PRO A 29 6.54 -7.19 -9.72
C PRO A 29 6.15 -5.95 -10.54
N LEU A 30 5.51 -5.00 -9.86
CA LEU A 30 5.09 -3.75 -10.49
C LEU A 30 6.28 -2.83 -10.68
N SER A 31 6.48 -2.29 -11.89
CA SER A 31 7.53 -1.31 -12.16
C SER A 31 7.42 -0.07 -11.27
N ALA A 32 6.20 0.36 -10.97
CA ALA A 32 5.94 1.49 -10.07
C ALA A 32 6.45 1.24 -8.64
N VAL A 33 6.46 -0.01 -8.16
CA VAL A 33 7.00 -0.38 -6.84
C VAL A 33 8.52 -0.22 -6.84
N LYS A 34 9.17 -0.51 -7.96
CA LYS A 34 10.64 -0.49 -8.09
C LYS A 34 11.22 0.88 -8.45
N ALA A 35 10.42 1.77 -9.03
CA ALA A 35 10.88 2.99 -9.68
C ALA A 35 11.77 3.89 -8.79
N HIS A 36 11.47 3.96 -7.48
CA HIS A 36 12.17 4.85 -6.56
C HIS A 36 12.82 4.14 -5.35
N LEU A 37 12.91 2.81 -5.39
CA LEU A 37 13.53 2.02 -4.31
C LEU A 37 15.00 2.36 -4.07
N PRO A 38 15.83 2.65 -5.10
CA PRO A 38 17.23 3.04 -4.87
C PRO A 38 17.38 4.34 -4.08
N GLN A 39 16.34 5.19 -4.04
CA GLN A 39 16.30 6.41 -3.22
C GLN A 39 15.63 6.18 -1.85
N GLY A 40 15.28 4.93 -1.52
CA GLY A 40 14.55 4.61 -0.28
C GLY A 40 13.08 5.04 -0.31
N ILE A 41 12.51 5.28 -1.50
CA ILE A 41 11.15 5.81 -1.67
C ILE A 41 10.23 4.75 -2.26
N LEU A 42 9.09 4.54 -1.62
CA LEU A 42 7.96 3.80 -2.16
C LEU A 42 6.82 4.78 -2.44
N ASP A 43 6.66 5.20 -3.69
CA ASP A 43 5.57 6.10 -4.12
C ASP A 43 4.63 5.39 -5.09
N LEU A 44 3.41 5.15 -4.63
CA LEU A 44 2.42 4.35 -5.34
C LEU A 44 1.08 5.05 -5.48
N ASN A 45 0.56 5.03 -6.70
CA ASN A 45 -0.84 5.26 -6.95
C ASN A 45 -1.64 3.98 -6.66
N ALA A 46 -2.33 3.96 -5.53
CA ALA A 46 -3.11 2.84 -5.03
C ALA A 46 -4.28 2.46 -5.94
N ASP A 47 -4.76 3.37 -6.79
CA ASP A 47 -5.85 3.09 -7.75
C ASP A 47 -5.41 2.12 -8.86
N ARG A 48 -4.10 2.07 -9.16
CA ARG A 48 -3.52 1.26 -10.23
C ARG A 48 -3.09 -0.14 -9.78
N ILE A 49 -3.13 -0.43 -8.48
CA ILE A 49 -2.72 -1.72 -7.93
C ILE A 49 -3.91 -2.69 -8.00
N ARG A 50 -3.73 -3.79 -8.73
CA ARG A 50 -4.73 -4.86 -8.83
C ARG A 50 -4.84 -5.61 -7.51
N LEU A 51 -6.01 -6.19 -7.25
CA LEU A 51 -6.31 -6.88 -5.99
C LEU A 51 -5.22 -7.90 -5.60
N ASN A 52 -4.80 -8.74 -6.54
CA ASN A 52 -3.82 -9.80 -6.29
C ASN A 52 -2.40 -9.27 -6.03
N ASP A 53 -2.10 -8.06 -6.50
CA ASP A 53 -0.77 -7.45 -6.39
C ASP A 53 -0.58 -6.74 -5.02
N TRP A 54 -1.67 -6.54 -4.25
CA TRP A 54 -1.60 -5.99 -2.90
C TRP A 54 -0.92 -6.95 -1.91
N LYS A 55 -1.26 -8.24 -1.95
CA LYS A 55 -0.72 -9.21 -1.00
C LYS A 55 0.83 -9.27 -1.00
N PRO A 56 1.53 -9.42 -2.13
CA PRO A 56 2.99 -9.44 -2.14
C PRO A 56 3.59 -8.10 -1.71
N LEU A 57 2.96 -6.98 -2.11
CA LEU A 57 3.39 -5.63 -1.71
C LEU A 57 3.32 -5.44 -0.20
N LEU A 58 2.17 -5.74 0.42
CA LEU A 58 1.95 -5.57 1.85
C LEU A 58 2.82 -6.51 2.70
N SER A 59 3.06 -7.73 2.21
CA SER A 59 3.95 -8.70 2.87
C SER A 59 5.40 -8.25 2.86
N THR A 60 5.83 -7.57 1.79
CA THR A 60 7.19 -7.01 1.67
C THR A 60 7.33 -5.76 2.55
N LEU A 61 6.31 -4.90 2.52
CA LEU A 61 6.28 -3.67 3.32
C LEU A 61 6.37 -3.95 4.82
N SER A 62 5.64 -4.95 5.33
CA SER A 62 5.54 -5.22 6.77
C SER A 62 6.86 -5.59 7.45
N ILE A 63 7.83 -6.11 6.69
CA ILE A 63 9.14 -6.50 7.23
C ILE A 63 10.27 -5.53 6.85
N ASN A 64 9.97 -4.51 6.04
CA ASN A 64 10.98 -3.61 5.53
C ASN A 64 11.57 -2.72 6.63
N LYS A 65 12.88 -2.49 6.54
CA LYS A 65 13.70 -1.71 7.47
C LYS A 65 14.53 -0.61 6.78
N SER A 66 14.43 -0.48 5.46
CA SER A 66 15.30 0.38 4.66
C SER A 66 14.59 1.54 3.96
N LEU A 67 13.27 1.51 3.82
CA LEU A 67 12.52 2.60 3.21
C LEU A 67 12.49 3.83 4.12
N GLU A 68 12.83 4.97 3.56
CA GLU A 68 12.81 6.28 4.21
C GLU A 68 11.49 7.02 3.98
N PHE A 69 10.88 6.82 2.81
CA PHE A 69 9.64 7.50 2.41
C PHE A 69 8.63 6.49 1.87
N ILE A 70 7.44 6.48 2.46
CA ILE A 70 6.31 5.66 1.99
C ILE A 70 5.15 6.58 1.65
N VAL A 71 4.69 6.54 0.40
CA VAL A 71 3.63 7.37 -0.14
C VAL A 71 2.61 6.49 -0.85
N PHE A 72 1.37 6.56 -0.39
CA PHE A 72 0.23 5.98 -1.10
C PHE A 72 -0.78 7.09 -1.45
N THR A 73 -1.07 7.21 -2.75
CA THR A 73 -2.03 8.19 -3.28
C THR A 73 -3.22 7.47 -3.89
N SER A 74 -4.42 7.99 -3.66
CA SER A 74 -5.65 7.60 -4.37
C SER A 74 -6.38 8.85 -4.80
N SER A 75 -6.87 8.84 -6.04
CA SER A 75 -7.70 9.88 -6.65
C SER A 75 -9.14 9.42 -6.82
N TYR A 76 -9.47 8.22 -6.30
CA TYR A 76 -10.78 7.63 -6.45
C TYR A 76 -11.83 8.35 -5.60
N ILE A 77 -12.76 9.00 -6.29
CA ILE A 77 -13.94 9.60 -5.69
C ILE A 77 -15.11 8.60 -5.84
N PRO A 78 -15.70 8.11 -4.74
CA PRO A 78 -16.85 7.23 -4.83
C PRO A 78 -18.02 7.95 -5.51
N PRO A 79 -18.75 7.29 -6.42
CA PRO A 79 -19.88 7.92 -7.11
C PRO A 79 -20.97 8.30 -6.11
N SER A 80 -21.54 9.50 -6.31
CA SER A 80 -22.67 9.98 -5.52
C SER A 80 -23.91 9.10 -5.75
N THR A 81 -24.88 9.21 -4.84
CA THR A 81 -26.13 8.43 -4.87
C THR A 81 -26.89 8.61 -6.20
N ASP A 82 -26.81 9.80 -6.80
CA ASP A 82 -27.44 10.12 -8.09
C ASP A 82 -26.67 9.55 -9.29
N GLU A 83 -25.33 9.49 -9.21
CA GLU A 83 -24.50 8.84 -10.24
C GLU A 83 -24.70 7.31 -10.26
N LYS A 84 -24.99 6.69 -9.10
CA LYS A 84 -25.30 5.25 -9.03
C LYS A 84 -26.57 4.91 -9.81
N LYS A 85 -27.62 5.73 -9.67
CA LYS A 85 -28.90 5.55 -10.40
C LYS A 85 -28.77 5.76 -11.92
N LYS A 86 -27.89 6.64 -12.37
CA LYS A 86 -27.62 6.87 -13.82
C LYS A 86 -26.76 5.76 -14.45
N LYS A 87 -25.90 5.09 -13.68
CA LYS A 87 -25.02 4.01 -14.17
C LYS A 87 -25.76 2.72 -14.50
N ASP A 88 -26.80 2.37 -13.74
CA ASP A 88 -27.63 1.19 -14.05
C ASP A 88 -28.31 1.30 -15.43
N LYS A 89 -28.46 2.51 -15.97
CA LYS A 89 -29.06 2.76 -17.29
C LYS A 89 -28.06 2.84 -18.45
N THR A 90 -26.76 3.01 -18.19
CA THR A 90 -25.76 3.37 -19.23
C THR A 90 -24.61 2.37 -19.39
N GLY A 91 -24.59 1.29 -18.60
CA GLY A 91 -23.66 0.15 -18.80
C GLY A 91 -22.17 0.43 -18.52
N THR A 92 -21.73 1.68 -18.42
CA THR A 92 -20.35 2.06 -18.09
C THR A 92 -20.06 1.91 -16.60
N LYS A 93 -19.59 0.72 -16.19
CA LYS A 93 -19.06 0.49 -14.84
C LYS A 93 -17.70 1.19 -14.70
N ARG A 94 -17.64 2.34 -14.00
CA ARG A 94 -16.34 2.86 -13.49
C ARG A 94 -15.72 1.76 -12.62
N HIS A 95 -14.51 1.32 -12.98
CA HIS A 95 -13.78 0.30 -12.22
C HIS A 95 -13.51 0.82 -10.80
N LYS A 96 -14.02 0.11 -9.79
CA LYS A 96 -13.72 0.40 -8.39
C LYS A 96 -12.32 -0.13 -8.09
N PRO A 97 -11.35 0.71 -7.69
CA PRO A 97 -10.00 0.23 -7.38
C PRO A 97 -10.00 -0.62 -6.12
N ALA A 98 -9.03 -1.53 -6.02
CA ALA A 98 -8.92 -2.46 -4.90
C ALA A 98 -8.75 -1.72 -3.55
N ILE A 99 -8.02 -0.59 -3.51
CA ILE A 99 -7.85 0.24 -2.31
C ILE A 99 -9.17 0.83 -1.77
N ALA A 100 -10.26 0.84 -2.57
CA ALA A 100 -11.56 1.29 -2.10
C ALA A 100 -12.30 0.20 -1.28
N SER A 101 -11.78 -1.03 -1.22
CA SER A 101 -12.32 -2.06 -0.32
C SER A 101 -11.88 -1.82 1.11
N LYS A 102 -12.66 -2.31 2.08
CA LYS A 102 -12.31 -2.17 3.49
C LYS A 102 -11.13 -3.10 3.83
N GLU A 103 -11.15 -4.29 3.23
CA GLU A 103 -10.20 -5.36 3.44
C GLU A 103 -8.77 -4.90 3.11
N ILE A 104 -8.59 -4.27 1.94
CA ILE A 104 -7.26 -3.77 1.50
C ILE A 104 -6.78 -2.61 2.37
N LYS A 105 -7.68 -1.72 2.82
CA LYS A 105 -7.29 -0.64 3.73
C LYS A 105 -6.85 -1.16 5.09
N ASP A 106 -7.55 -2.16 5.63
CA ASP A 106 -7.21 -2.77 6.92
C ASP A 106 -5.89 -3.54 6.82
N GLU A 107 -5.65 -4.28 5.72
CA GLU A 107 -4.37 -4.95 5.46
C GLU A 107 -3.24 -3.93 5.28
N LEU A 108 -3.46 -2.84 4.55
CA LEU A 108 -2.49 -1.77 4.38
C LEU A 108 -2.12 -1.14 5.72
N CYS A 109 -3.10 -0.80 6.56
CA CYS A 109 -2.84 -0.28 7.91
C CYS A 109 -2.02 -1.23 8.77
N LYS A 110 -2.32 -2.54 8.74
CA LYS A 110 -1.55 -3.55 9.48
C LYS A 110 -0.12 -3.66 8.99
N ALA A 111 0.08 -3.71 7.67
CA ALA A 111 1.41 -3.78 7.08
C ALA A 111 2.23 -2.54 7.39
N LEU A 112 1.62 -1.35 7.30
CA LEU A 112 2.25 -0.10 7.70
C LEU A 112 2.62 -0.13 9.17
N GLN A 113 1.69 -0.47 10.07
CA GLN A 113 1.98 -0.57 11.50
C GLN A 113 3.18 -1.48 11.80
N GLN A 114 3.23 -2.64 11.15
CA GLN A 114 4.36 -3.57 11.28
C GLN A 114 5.67 -2.94 10.80
N CYS A 115 5.67 -2.33 9.61
CA CYS A 115 6.82 -1.60 9.07
C CYS A 115 7.29 -0.51 10.02
N LEU A 116 6.39 0.35 10.50
CA LEU A 116 6.67 1.45 11.44
C LEU A 116 7.29 0.94 12.75
N SER A 117 6.91 -0.26 13.19
CA SER A 117 7.43 -0.84 14.43
C SER A 117 8.86 -1.40 14.31
N VAL A 118 9.32 -1.69 13.08
CA VAL A 118 10.61 -2.36 12.85
C VAL A 118 11.61 -1.52 12.06
N THR A 119 11.15 -0.50 11.34
CA THR A 119 11.99 0.31 10.46
C THR A 119 12.59 1.50 11.21
N PRO A 120 13.93 1.57 11.34
CA PRO A 120 14.58 2.74 11.93
C PRO A 120 14.76 3.89 10.94
N ALA A 121 14.63 3.63 9.63
CA ALA A 121 14.98 4.57 8.57
C ALA A 121 13.83 5.51 8.15
N LEU A 122 12.60 5.22 8.55
CA LEU A 122 11.45 5.93 7.98
C LEU A 122 11.34 7.37 8.48
N ALA A 123 11.55 8.29 7.55
CA ALA A 123 11.41 9.73 7.76
C ALA A 123 9.97 10.22 7.49
N CYS A 124 9.26 9.60 6.54
CA CYS A 124 7.94 10.07 6.12
C CYS A 124 6.98 8.96 5.72
N LEU A 125 5.74 9.05 6.23
CA LEU A 125 4.59 8.28 5.75
C LEU A 125 3.49 9.25 5.31
N ARG A 126 3.11 9.19 4.04
CA ARG A 126 2.03 10.00 3.45
C ARG A 126 0.95 9.10 2.86
N LEU A 127 -0.28 9.31 3.32
CA LEU A 127 -1.47 8.64 2.80
C LEU A 127 -2.44 9.73 2.32
N GLN A 128 -2.65 9.82 1.01
CA GLN A 128 -3.44 10.88 0.40
C GLN A 128 -4.63 10.31 -0.37
N GLY A 129 -5.81 10.87 -0.11
CA GLY A 129 -7.06 10.48 -0.81
C GLY A 129 -7.56 9.07 -0.47
N ILE A 130 -7.01 8.44 0.57
CA ILE A 130 -7.46 7.13 1.06
C ILE A 130 -8.22 7.35 2.38
N ALA A 131 -9.53 7.12 2.37
CA ALA A 131 -10.35 7.23 3.57
C ALA A 131 -10.15 6.02 4.50
N PHE A 132 -9.50 6.22 5.65
CA PHE A 132 -9.33 5.21 6.70
C PHE A 132 -10.38 5.38 7.80
N LYS A 133 -10.66 4.29 8.54
CA LYS A 133 -11.41 4.38 9.79
C LYS A 133 -10.51 4.93 10.89
N GLU A 134 -11.10 5.64 11.85
CA GLU A 134 -10.41 6.21 13.00
C GLU A 134 -9.62 5.15 13.79
N SER A 135 -10.22 3.97 14.00
CA SER A 135 -9.54 2.84 14.63
C SER A 135 -8.29 2.38 13.88
N SER A 136 -8.29 2.44 12.55
CA SER A 136 -7.14 2.08 11.71
C SER A 136 -6.05 3.16 11.73
N ILE A 137 -6.44 4.44 11.86
CA ILE A 137 -5.51 5.59 11.96
C ILE A 137 -4.74 5.53 13.29
N ASN A 138 -5.39 5.12 14.38
CA ASN A 138 -4.74 4.98 15.68
C ASN A 138 -3.54 4.01 15.65
N TYR A 139 -3.60 2.96 14.82
CA TYR A 139 -2.49 2.01 14.67
C TYR A 139 -1.25 2.60 14.01
N ILE A 140 -1.43 3.59 13.14
CA ILE A 140 -0.32 4.21 12.42
C ILE A 140 0.18 5.47 13.13
N SER A 141 -0.66 6.23 13.85
CA SER A 141 -0.46 7.56 14.49
C SER A 141 0.86 7.93 15.19
N LYS A 142 1.81 7.01 15.41
CA LYS A 142 3.08 7.24 16.13
C LYS A 142 4.21 7.90 15.31
N VAL A 143 4.07 7.98 13.99
CA VAL A 143 5.04 8.59 13.05
C VAL A 143 4.54 9.95 12.58
N ARG A 144 5.41 10.82 12.05
CA ARG A 144 5.02 12.16 11.57
C ARG A 144 4.06 12.05 10.36
N PHE A 145 2.76 11.96 10.62
CA PHE A 145 1.73 11.86 9.59
C PHE A 145 1.45 13.21 8.95
N HIS A 146 1.39 13.21 7.61
CA HIS A 146 0.55 14.16 6.88
C HIS A 146 -0.56 13.34 6.21
N VAL A 147 -1.70 13.19 6.90
CA VAL A 147 -2.93 12.69 6.29
C VAL A 147 -3.71 13.91 5.82
N THR A 148 -3.67 14.19 4.52
CA THR A 148 -4.55 15.18 3.90
C THR A 148 -5.84 14.48 3.50
N SER A 149 -6.81 14.46 4.41
CA SER A 149 -8.21 14.16 4.07
C SER A 149 -8.87 15.44 3.61
N ASN A 150 -8.92 15.66 2.29
CA ASN A 150 -9.83 16.66 1.73
C ASN A 150 -11.22 15.99 1.66
N PHE A 151 -12.07 16.30 2.63
CA PHE A 151 -13.51 16.03 2.55
C PHE A 151 -14.20 17.19 1.84
#